data_AF-A0A3B9MH99-F1
#
_entry.id   AF-A0A3B9MH99-F1
#
_cell.length_a   1.000
_cell.length_b   1.000
_cell.length_c   1.000
_cell.angle_alpha   90.00
_cell.angle_beta   90.00
_cell.angle_gamma   90.00
#
_symmetry.space_group_name_H-M   'P 1'
#
loop_
_entity.id
_entity.type
_entity.pdbx_description
1 polymer ?
#
loop_
_entity_poly.entity_id
_entity_poly.type
_entity_poly.pdbx_seq_one_letter_code
_entity_poly.pdbx_strand_id
1 'polypeptide(L)'
;EMCIRDSLWLVAHEQYGSTRSRRALIVLTDGIDSGRGTTLESAVAALLEAQVTVYVVSNTEIARSAKLADLESLTNQSEASQRFNKLQIDDLRLGLRALDQSEELLKQLTADTGGRLYKPRSFNDLESTYAEVAEELRHQYALYYTPLNRARDGAFRHVRVQTTNQAYQTLTRIGYFAPRR
;
A
#
# COMPACT_ATOMS: atom_id res chain seq x y z
N GLU A 1 -14.81 13.35 -2.88
CA GLU A 1 -13.66 12.65 -3.50
C GLU A 1 -13.70 11.20 -3.07
N MET A 2 -13.37 10.27 -3.97
CA MET A 2 -13.34 8.84 -3.65
C MET A 2 -12.02 8.53 -2.93
N CYS A 3 -12.13 7.94 -1.74
CA CYS A 3 -10.99 7.48 -0.95
C CYS A 3 -10.30 6.30 -1.66
N ILE A 4 -9.00 6.13 -1.46
CA ILE A 4 -8.26 5.00 -2.03
C ILE A 4 -8.90 3.65 -1.63
N ARG A 5 -9.38 3.54 -0.39
CA ARG A 5 -10.06 2.33 0.12
C ARG A 5 -11.35 2.02 -0.62
N ASP A 6 -12.12 3.05 -0.99
CA ASP A 6 -13.35 2.87 -1.76
C ASP A 6 -13.04 2.39 -3.18
N SER A 7 -12.00 2.95 -3.81
CA SER A 7 -11.56 2.51 -5.14
C SER A 7 -11.05 1.06 -5.13
N LEU A 8 -10.33 0.65 -4.08
CA LEU A 8 -9.85 -0.72 -3.91
C LEU A 8 -11.01 -1.70 -3.72
N TRP A 9 -11.98 -1.35 -2.88
CA TRP A 9 -13.18 -2.15 -2.64
C TRP A 9 -13.99 -2.30 -3.93
N LEU A 10 -14.21 -1.21 -4.66
CA LEU A 10 -14.94 -1.19 -5.93
C LEU A 10 -14.28 -2.10 -6.96
N VAL A 11 -12.95 -1.98 -7.14
CA VAL A 11 -12.19 -2.81 -8.06
C VAL A 11 -12.27 -4.29 -7.69
N ALA A 12 -12.17 -4.61 -6.39
CA ALA A 12 -12.30 -5.98 -5.91
C ALA A 12 -13.68 -6.59 -6.21
N HIS A 13 -14.75 -5.77 -6.11
CA HIS A 13 -16.13 -6.24 -6.25
C HIS A 13 -16.65 -6.22 -7.70
N GLU A 14 -16.34 -5.19 -8.47
CA GLU A 14 -16.94 -4.95 -9.79
C GLU A 14 -16.10 -5.51 -10.95
N GLN A 15 -14.76 -5.41 -10.86
CA GLN A 15 -13.89 -5.71 -12.01
C GLN A 15 -13.53 -7.20 -12.11
N TYR A 16 -13.55 -7.90 -10.98
CA TYR A 16 -12.96 -9.24 -10.86
C TYR A 16 -14.01 -10.33 -10.62
N GLY A 17 -14.82 -10.61 -11.65
CA GLY A 17 -15.74 -11.76 -11.74
C GLY A 17 -15.05 -13.13 -11.66
N SER A 18 -15.78 -14.26 -11.80
CA SER A 18 -15.36 -15.62 -11.39
C SER A 18 -14.17 -16.32 -12.11
N THR A 19 -13.34 -15.60 -12.88
CA THR A 19 -12.24 -16.20 -13.65
C THR A 19 -10.96 -16.41 -12.84
N ARG A 20 -10.41 -17.64 -12.90
CA ARG A 20 -9.25 -18.13 -12.14
C ARG A 20 -7.90 -17.68 -12.72
N SER A 21 -7.72 -16.38 -12.96
CA SER A 21 -6.44 -15.78 -13.40
C SER A 21 -5.72 -15.09 -12.24
N ARG A 22 -4.41 -14.91 -12.39
CA ARG A 22 -3.60 -14.08 -11.49
C ARG A 22 -4.03 -12.62 -11.67
N ARG A 23 -4.33 -11.93 -10.57
CA ARG A 23 -4.82 -10.55 -10.56
C ARG A 23 -3.85 -9.68 -9.79
N ALA A 24 -3.38 -8.63 -10.45
CA ALA A 24 -2.55 -7.60 -9.85
C ALA A 24 -3.23 -6.24 -10.08
N LEU A 25 -3.22 -5.41 -9.04
CA LEU A 25 -3.70 -4.05 -9.08
C LEU A 25 -2.52 -3.12 -8.81
N ILE A 26 -2.24 -2.21 -9.72
CA ILE A 26 -1.23 -1.17 -9.53
C ILE A 26 -1.97 0.13 -9.19
N VAL A 27 -1.64 0.70 -8.05
CA VAL A 27 -2.26 1.92 -7.53
C VAL A 27 -1.23 3.03 -7.52
N LEU A 28 -1.57 4.16 -8.12
CA LEU A 28 -0.78 5.38 -8.11
C LEU A 28 -1.45 6.37 -7.18
N THR A 29 -0.77 6.76 -6.11
CA THR A 29 -1.34 7.66 -5.11
C THR A 29 -0.28 8.57 -4.52
N ASP A 30 -0.65 9.82 -4.27
CA ASP A 30 0.15 10.76 -3.48
C ASP A 30 0.12 10.43 -1.97
N GLY A 31 -0.61 9.39 -1.58
CA GLY A 31 -0.76 8.91 -0.22
C GLY A 31 -1.78 9.70 0.59
N ILE A 32 -2.39 10.75 0.07
CA ILE A 32 -3.28 11.59 0.87
C ILE A 32 -4.69 11.03 0.80
N ASP A 33 -5.04 10.19 1.78
CA ASP A 33 -6.39 9.68 1.92
C ASP A 33 -7.24 10.59 2.83
N SER A 34 -8.01 11.48 2.20
CA SER A 34 -8.85 12.48 2.89
C SER A 34 -10.33 12.08 3.01
N GLY A 35 -10.72 10.90 2.51
CA GLY A 35 -12.13 10.53 2.38
C GLY A 35 -12.72 9.83 3.61
N ARG A 36 -14.02 10.03 3.84
CA ARG A 36 -14.84 9.19 4.71
C ARG A 36 -15.46 8.08 3.86
N GLY A 37 -15.20 6.82 4.19
CA GLY A 37 -15.63 5.66 3.40
C GLY A 37 -15.30 4.31 4.03
N THR A 38 -15.19 3.27 3.20
CA THR A 38 -15.02 1.84 3.53
C THR A 38 -13.77 1.59 4.35
N THR A 39 -13.79 0.88 5.51
CA THR A 39 -12.58 0.68 6.36
C THR A 39 -11.41 0.01 5.61
N LEU A 40 -10.16 0.29 6.02
CA LEU A 40 -8.98 -0.38 5.44
C LEU A 40 -9.12 -1.91 5.54
N GLU A 41 -9.59 -2.39 6.69
CA GLU A 41 -9.84 -3.81 6.95
C GLU A 41 -10.84 -4.41 5.95
N SER A 42 -11.94 -3.71 5.65
CA SER A 42 -12.94 -4.16 4.68
C SER A 42 -12.39 -4.18 3.25
N ALA A 43 -11.61 -3.15 2.86
CA ALA A 43 -10.95 -3.11 1.57
C ALA A 43 -9.94 -4.25 1.41
N VAL A 44 -9.10 -4.50 2.44
CA VAL A 44 -8.15 -5.61 2.47
C VAL A 44 -8.87 -6.95 2.40
N ALA A 45 -9.95 -7.13 3.17
CA ALA A 45 -10.75 -8.36 3.12
C ALA A 45 -11.31 -8.63 1.72
N ALA A 46 -11.87 -7.61 1.07
CA ALA A 46 -12.38 -7.72 -0.29
C ALA A 46 -11.27 -8.08 -1.31
N LEU A 47 -10.09 -7.47 -1.19
CA LEU A 47 -8.94 -7.79 -2.05
C LEU A 47 -8.44 -9.22 -1.83
N LEU A 48 -8.44 -9.70 -0.59
CA LEU A 48 -8.05 -11.07 -0.24
C LEU A 48 -9.07 -12.10 -0.75
N GLU A 49 -10.37 -11.82 -0.63
CA GLU A 49 -11.45 -12.64 -1.20
C GLU A 49 -11.36 -12.69 -2.73
N ALA A 50 -11.14 -11.54 -3.38
CA ALA A 50 -10.98 -11.43 -4.83
C ALA A 50 -9.64 -11.96 -5.35
N GLN A 51 -8.75 -12.38 -4.45
CA GLN A 51 -7.43 -12.88 -4.76
C GLN A 51 -6.59 -11.88 -5.59
N VAL A 52 -6.60 -10.61 -5.21
CA VAL A 52 -5.86 -9.52 -5.87
C VAL A 52 -4.60 -9.18 -5.07
N THR A 53 -3.46 -9.09 -5.76
CA THR A 53 -2.22 -8.56 -5.18
C THR A 53 -2.10 -7.07 -5.50
N VAL A 54 -1.85 -6.24 -4.50
CA VAL A 54 -1.81 -4.77 -4.68
C VAL A 54 -0.36 -4.27 -4.66
N TYR A 55 -0.01 -3.55 -5.72
CA TYR A 55 1.23 -2.80 -5.86
C TYR A 55 0.91 -1.32 -5.76
N VAL A 56 1.62 -0.61 -4.89
CA VAL A 56 1.41 0.83 -4.73
C VAL A 56 2.66 1.55 -5.19
N VAL A 57 2.50 2.54 -6.06
CA VAL A 57 3.54 3.49 -6.43
C VAL A 57 3.15 4.84 -5.84
N SER A 58 3.92 5.29 -4.86
CA SER A 58 3.59 6.48 -4.09
C SER A 58 4.58 7.62 -4.28
N ASN A 59 4.06 8.83 -4.46
CA ASN A 59 4.86 10.04 -4.61
C ASN A 59 5.26 10.68 -3.26
N THR A 60 5.05 9.99 -2.14
CA THR A 60 5.23 10.57 -0.79
C THR A 60 6.67 10.98 -0.52
N GLU A 61 7.67 10.28 -1.06
CA GLU A 61 9.09 10.66 -0.89
C GLU A 61 9.41 12.00 -1.55
N ILE A 62 8.87 12.26 -2.75
CA ILE A 62 9.05 13.56 -3.42
C ILE A 62 8.39 14.68 -2.62
N ALA A 63 7.16 14.45 -2.15
CA ALA A 63 6.43 15.41 -1.33
C ALA A 63 7.12 15.67 0.02
N ARG A 64 7.65 14.62 0.65
CA ARG A 64 8.39 14.66 1.90
C ARG A 64 9.67 15.46 1.75
N SER A 65 10.47 15.19 0.71
CA SER A 65 11.74 15.91 0.50
C SER A 65 11.52 17.40 0.28
N ALA A 66 10.48 17.78 -0.47
CA ALA A 66 10.13 19.18 -0.68
C ALA A 66 9.73 19.87 0.64
N LYS A 67 8.83 19.26 1.42
CA LYS A 67 8.39 19.82 2.71
C LYS A 67 9.52 19.93 3.74
N LEU A 68 10.45 18.97 3.76
CA LEU A 68 11.61 19.02 4.65
C LEU A 68 12.55 20.17 4.30
N ALA A 69 12.83 20.39 3.00
CA ALA A 69 13.65 21.50 2.54
C ALA A 69 13.03 22.86 2.91
N ASP A 70 11.72 23.00 2.73
CA ASP A 70 10.99 24.21 3.12
C ASP A 70 11.06 24.43 4.64
N LEU A 71 10.84 23.37 5.43
CA LEU A 71 10.89 23.43 6.89
C LEU A 71 12.28 23.84 7.40
N GLU A 72 13.33 23.29 6.82
CA GLU A 72 14.72 23.62 7.15
C GLU A 72 15.02 25.08 6.82
N SER A 73 14.60 25.56 5.65
CA SER A 73 14.80 26.96 5.24
C SER A 73 14.14 27.96 6.20
N LEU A 74 12.95 27.63 6.73
CA LEU A 74 12.21 28.46 7.67
C LEU A 74 12.77 28.39 9.09
N THR A 75 13.34 27.23 9.47
CA THR A 75 13.93 27.03 10.80
C THR A 75 15.33 27.66 10.89
N ASN A 76 16.05 27.81 9.78
CA ASN A 76 17.38 28.43 9.76
C ASN A 76 17.34 29.98 9.76
N GLN A 77 16.15 30.58 9.67
CA GLN A 77 15.99 32.04 9.75
C GLN A 77 16.10 32.56 11.19
N SER A 78 16.24 33.88 11.35
CA SER A 78 16.31 34.54 12.66
C SER A 78 15.11 34.17 13.56
N GLU A 79 15.31 34.14 14.89
CA GLU A 79 14.23 33.79 15.83
C GLU A 79 13.00 34.71 15.71
N ALA A 80 13.20 35.98 15.33
CA ALA A 80 12.11 36.90 15.04
C ALA A 80 11.31 36.41 13.83
N SER A 81 11.97 36.07 12.72
CA SER A 81 11.35 35.51 11.50
C SER A 81 10.63 34.19 11.76
N GLN A 82 11.20 33.30 12.59
CA GLN A 82 10.55 32.04 12.96
C GLN A 82 9.24 32.25 13.71
N ARG A 83 9.17 33.27 14.59
CA ARG A 83 7.92 33.61 15.30
C ARG A 83 6.84 34.10 14.33
N PHE A 84 7.21 34.88 13.32
CA PHE A 84 6.29 35.33 12.28
C PHE A 84 5.80 34.17 11.40
N ASN A 85 6.67 33.21 11.09
CA ASN A 85 6.37 32.06 10.22
C ASN A 85 5.87 30.81 10.97
N LYS A 86 5.56 30.92 12.27
CA LYS A 86 5.18 29.77 13.11
C LYS A 86 4.04 28.93 12.54
N LEU A 87 3.00 29.57 12.00
CA LEU A 87 1.85 28.87 11.41
C LEU A 87 2.26 28.01 10.19
N GLN A 88 3.17 28.51 9.37
CA GLN A 88 3.66 27.78 8.19
C GLN A 88 4.54 26.60 8.60
N ILE A 89 5.40 26.78 9.62
CA ILE A 89 6.22 25.70 10.18
C ILE A 89 5.31 24.59 10.76
N ASP A 90 4.26 24.97 11.48
CA ASP A 90 3.32 24.01 12.07
C ASP A 90 2.52 23.26 10.99
N ASP A 91 2.09 23.94 9.93
CA ASP A 91 1.44 23.31 8.77
C ASP A 91 2.37 22.30 8.05
N LEU A 92 3.64 22.65 7.81
CA LEU A 92 4.62 21.75 7.22
C LEU A 92 4.82 20.49 8.07
N ARG A 93 4.89 20.65 9.40
CA ARG A 93 5.00 19.51 10.34
C ARG A 93 3.75 18.63 10.33
N LEU A 94 2.56 19.22 10.28
CA LEU A 94 1.30 18.47 10.15
C LEU A 94 1.26 17.70 8.84
N GLY A 95 1.67 18.33 7.73
CA GLY A 95 1.77 17.68 6.43
C GLY A 95 2.75 16.50 6.42
N LEU A 96 3.93 16.64 7.04
CA LEU A 96 4.89 15.54 7.17
C LEU A 96 4.34 14.37 7.97
N ARG A 97 3.64 14.63 9.08
CA ARG A 97 2.97 13.59 9.87
C ARG A 97 1.87 12.88 9.10
N ALA A 98 1.11 13.61 8.28
CA ALA A 98 0.09 13.01 7.43
C ALA A 98 0.73 12.06 6.41
N LEU A 99 1.83 12.47 5.76
CA LEU A 99 2.58 11.60 4.84
C LEU A 99 3.10 10.33 5.54
N ASP A 100 3.63 10.44 6.76
CA ASP A 100 4.09 9.28 7.54
C ASP A 100 2.96 8.29 7.84
N GLN A 101 1.81 8.79 8.28
CA GLN A 101 0.64 7.95 8.56
C GLN A 101 0.16 7.24 7.31
N SER A 102 0.07 7.97 6.21
CA SER A 102 -0.33 7.43 4.91
C SER A 102 0.61 6.34 4.40
N GLU A 103 1.92 6.55 4.48
CA GLU A 103 2.90 5.54 4.07
C GLU A 103 2.76 4.25 4.88
N GLU A 104 2.52 4.34 6.19
CA GLU A 104 2.34 3.15 7.03
C GLU A 104 1.07 2.37 6.64
N LEU A 105 -0.03 3.08 6.32
CA LEU A 105 -1.26 2.45 5.84
C LEU A 105 -1.05 1.74 4.49
N LEU A 106 -0.35 2.38 3.54
CA LEU A 106 -0.05 1.79 2.24
C LEU A 106 0.90 0.59 2.36
N LYS A 107 1.85 0.66 3.29
CA LYS A 107 2.77 -0.43 3.60
C LYS A 107 2.01 -1.63 4.19
N GLN A 108 1.09 -1.40 5.12
CA GLN A 108 0.25 -2.44 5.69
C GLN A 108 -0.64 -3.09 4.61
N LEU A 109 -1.30 -2.28 3.78
CA LEU A 109 -2.14 -2.75 2.67
C LEU A 109 -1.38 -3.67 1.70
N THR A 110 -0.19 -3.23 1.27
CA THR A 110 0.63 -3.99 0.32
C THR A 110 1.17 -5.27 0.96
N ALA A 111 1.57 -5.23 2.23
CA ALA A 111 2.00 -6.41 2.98
C ALA A 111 0.87 -7.46 3.11
N ASP A 112 -0.35 -7.02 3.45
CA ASP A 112 -1.49 -7.92 3.66
C ASP A 112 -1.91 -8.62 2.36
N THR A 113 -1.88 -7.90 1.24
CA THR A 113 -2.24 -8.41 -0.08
C THR A 113 -1.11 -9.14 -0.81
N GLY A 114 0.09 -9.17 -0.22
CA GLY A 114 1.27 -9.84 -0.75
C GLY A 114 1.91 -9.13 -1.94
N GLY A 115 1.77 -7.81 -2.03
CA GLY A 115 2.45 -6.96 -3.01
C GLY A 115 3.48 -6.04 -2.35
N ARG A 116 3.73 -4.87 -2.95
CA ARG A 116 4.83 -3.99 -2.52
C ARG A 116 4.50 -2.51 -2.69
N LEU A 117 5.02 -1.70 -1.75
CA LEU A 117 5.02 -0.24 -1.82
C LEU A 117 6.35 0.24 -2.44
N TYR A 118 6.24 0.95 -3.56
CA TYR A 118 7.31 1.63 -4.26
C TYR A 118 7.23 3.13 -4.00
N LYS A 119 8.38 3.75 -3.73
CA LYS A 119 8.49 5.18 -3.40
C LYS A 119 9.58 5.83 -4.26
N PRO A 120 9.29 6.14 -5.54
CA PRO A 120 10.24 6.83 -6.40
C PRO A 120 10.67 8.17 -5.79
N ARG A 121 11.94 8.53 -5.98
CA ARG A 121 12.49 9.82 -5.50
C ARG A 121 12.31 10.94 -6.51
N SER A 122 12.05 10.59 -7.77
CA SER A 122 11.82 11.51 -8.86
C SER A 122 10.83 10.91 -9.87
N PHE A 123 10.23 11.77 -10.71
CA PHE A 123 9.41 11.32 -11.83
C PHE A 123 10.19 10.47 -12.84
N ASN A 124 11.51 10.64 -12.92
CA ASN A 124 12.36 9.84 -13.80
C ASN A 124 12.51 8.39 -13.30
N ASP A 125 12.33 8.14 -11.99
CA ASP A 125 12.38 6.80 -11.40
C ASP A 125 11.09 6.00 -11.63
N LEU A 126 10.06 6.62 -12.21
CA LEU A 126 8.77 5.97 -12.41
C LEU A 126 8.87 4.85 -13.44
N GLU A 127 9.63 5.05 -14.52
CA GLU A 127 9.83 4.05 -15.57
C GLU A 127 10.55 2.80 -15.03
N SER A 128 11.63 2.99 -14.26
CA SER A 128 12.34 1.88 -13.62
C SER A 128 11.47 1.17 -12.60
N THR A 129 10.69 1.91 -11.81
CA THR A 129 9.72 1.33 -10.86
C THR A 129 8.71 0.42 -11.56
N TYR A 130 8.15 0.86 -12.69
CA TYR A 130 7.23 0.01 -13.47
C TYR A 130 7.92 -1.22 -14.06
N ALA A 131 9.17 -1.09 -14.51
CA ALA A 131 9.95 -2.22 -14.99
C ALA A 131 10.18 -3.25 -13.88
N GLU A 132 10.49 -2.81 -12.65
CA GLU A 132 10.63 -3.68 -11.47
C GLU A 132 9.31 -4.40 -11.14
N VAL A 133 8.19 -3.68 -11.11
CA VAL A 133 6.86 -4.28 -10.90
C VAL A 133 6.59 -5.34 -11.97
N ALA A 134 6.90 -5.04 -13.24
CA ALA A 134 6.69 -5.97 -14.34
C ALA A 134 7.58 -7.23 -14.22
N GLU A 135 8.84 -7.08 -13.81
CA GLU A 135 9.71 -8.21 -13.50
C GLU A 135 9.17 -9.05 -12.34
N GLU A 136 8.67 -8.43 -11.28
CA GLU A 136 8.11 -9.13 -10.14
C GLU A 136 6.87 -9.95 -10.54
N LEU A 137 5.97 -9.36 -11.34
CA LEU A 137 4.78 -10.02 -11.87
C LEU A 137 5.12 -11.23 -12.75
N ARG A 138 6.27 -11.22 -13.45
CA ARG A 138 6.77 -12.36 -14.22
C ARG A 138 7.22 -13.52 -13.34
N HIS A 139 7.76 -13.23 -12.16
CA HIS A 139 8.36 -14.22 -11.26
C HIS A 139 7.43 -14.69 -10.13
N GLN A 140 6.11 -14.59 -10.32
CA GLN A 140 5.15 -15.06 -9.31
C GLN A 140 5.03 -16.60 -9.31
N TYR A 141 5.35 -17.21 -8.18
CA TYR A 141 5.22 -18.66 -7.94
C TYR A 141 3.86 -18.98 -7.32
N ALA A 142 3.26 -20.11 -7.72
CA ALA A 142 2.05 -20.64 -7.11
C ALA A 142 2.42 -21.84 -6.22
N LEU A 143 2.11 -21.73 -4.92
CA LEU A 143 2.30 -22.80 -3.96
C LEU A 143 0.93 -23.38 -3.56
N TYR A 144 0.83 -24.70 -3.56
CA TYR A 144 -0.37 -25.41 -3.16
C TYR A 144 -0.09 -26.20 -1.89
N TYR A 145 -1.05 -26.15 -0.95
CA TYR A 145 -1.01 -26.96 0.25
C TYR A 145 -2.43 -27.43 0.59
N THR A 146 -2.53 -28.51 1.36
CA THR A 146 -3.82 -28.97 1.88
C THR A 146 -4.00 -28.44 3.30
N PRO A 147 -5.04 -27.65 3.59
CA PRO A 147 -5.26 -27.14 4.93
C PRO A 147 -5.69 -28.28 5.87
N LEU A 148 -5.23 -28.22 7.12
CA LEU A 148 -5.63 -29.15 8.18
C LEU A 148 -7.12 -29.02 8.51
N ASN A 149 -7.62 -27.78 8.59
CA ASN A 149 -9.05 -27.50 8.72
C ASN A 149 -9.70 -27.49 7.33
N ARG A 150 -10.69 -28.37 7.10
CA ARG A 150 -11.44 -28.49 5.82
C ARG A 150 -12.84 -27.88 5.86
N ALA A 151 -13.21 -27.20 6.94
CA ALA A 151 -14.50 -26.51 7.05
C ALA A 151 -14.67 -25.49 5.91
N ARG A 152 -15.92 -25.30 5.46
CA ARG A 152 -16.31 -24.33 4.43
C ARG A 152 -17.25 -23.31 5.08
N ASP A 153 -16.70 -22.57 6.01
CA ASP A 153 -17.39 -21.70 6.97
C ASP A 153 -17.25 -20.21 6.63
N GLY A 154 -16.50 -19.85 5.58
CA GLY A 154 -16.20 -18.46 5.27
C GLY A 154 -15.19 -17.81 6.23
N ALA A 155 -14.60 -18.56 7.16
CA ALA A 155 -13.67 -18.00 8.13
C ALA A 155 -12.33 -17.63 7.47
N PHE A 156 -11.71 -16.56 7.97
CA PHE A 156 -10.38 -16.17 7.54
C PHE A 156 -9.32 -17.12 8.11
N ARG A 157 -8.33 -17.47 7.28
CA ARG A 157 -7.26 -18.39 7.62
C ARG A 157 -5.92 -17.76 7.29
N HIS A 158 -5.14 -17.51 8.33
CA HIS A 158 -3.78 -17.00 8.17
C HIS A 158 -2.87 -18.05 7.54
N VAL A 159 -2.03 -17.59 6.62
CA VAL A 159 -1.00 -18.40 5.97
C VAL A 159 0.30 -17.60 6.01
N ARG A 160 1.38 -18.27 6.39
CA ARG A 160 2.73 -17.69 6.37
C ARG A 160 3.62 -18.60 5.54
N VAL A 161 4.31 -18.01 4.57
CA VAL A 161 5.37 -18.66 3.82
C VAL A 161 6.70 -18.18 4.39
N GLN A 162 7.63 -19.10 4.59
CA GLN A 162 8.97 -18.81 5.07
C GLN A 162 9.97 -19.53 4.17
N THR A 163 11.06 -18.84 3.82
CA THR A 163 12.21 -19.43 3.15
C THR A 163 13.19 -19.98 4.19
N THR A 164 13.82 -21.10 3.87
CA THR A 164 14.92 -21.64 4.69
C THR A 164 16.16 -20.75 4.67
N ASN A 165 16.39 -20.05 3.55
CA ASN A 165 17.45 -19.07 3.42
C ASN A 165 16.93 -17.67 3.80
N GLN A 166 17.59 -17.06 4.78
CA GLN A 166 17.28 -15.72 5.31
C GLN A 166 17.62 -14.58 4.32
N ALA A 167 18.41 -14.85 3.28
CA ALA A 167 18.70 -13.87 2.23
C ALA A 167 17.48 -13.60 1.33
N TYR A 168 16.52 -14.52 1.28
CA TYR A 168 15.30 -14.35 0.49
C TYR A 168 14.18 -13.74 1.33
N GLN A 169 13.45 -12.80 0.72
CA GLN A 169 12.24 -12.23 1.28
C GLN A 169 11.04 -12.76 0.51
N THR A 170 10.02 -13.20 1.24
CA THR A 170 8.78 -13.72 0.65
C THR A 170 7.70 -12.66 0.73
N LEU A 171 7.16 -12.26 -0.43
CA LEU A 171 5.95 -11.46 -0.52
C LEU A 171 4.78 -12.39 -0.76
N THR A 172 3.94 -12.53 0.26
CA THR A 172 2.78 -13.43 0.21
C THR A 172 1.62 -12.81 0.95
N ARG A 173 0.41 -13.13 0.50
CA ARG A 173 -0.82 -12.77 1.23
C ARG A 173 -0.78 -13.35 2.63
N ILE A 174 -1.32 -12.59 3.57
CA ILE A 174 -1.38 -12.99 4.98
C ILE A 174 -2.34 -14.16 5.25
N GLY A 175 -3.17 -14.52 4.28
CA GLY A 175 -4.16 -15.57 4.41
C GLY A 175 -5.19 -15.59 3.28
N TYR A 176 -6.26 -16.34 3.52
CA TYR A 176 -7.39 -16.49 2.60
C TYR A 176 -8.69 -16.74 3.37
N PHE A 177 -9.82 -16.42 2.75
CA PHE A 177 -11.13 -16.79 3.28
C PHE A 177 -11.52 -18.20 2.81
N ALA A 178 -12.02 -19.02 3.72
CA ALA A 178 -12.56 -20.33 3.36
C ALA A 178 -13.76 -20.19 2.41
N PRO A 179 -13.97 -21.10 1.45
CA PRO A 179 -15.15 -21.05 0.59
C PRO A 179 -16.42 -21.10 1.42
N ARG A 180 -17.41 -20.24 1.12
CA ARG A 180 -18.76 -20.35 1.66
C ARG A 180 -19.53 -21.41 0.87
N ARG A 181 -20.33 -22.22 1.58
CA ARG A 181 -21.23 -23.20 0.96
C ARG A 181 -22.54 -22.55 0.56
#